data_AF-A0A800MYP4-F1
#
_entry.id   AF-A0A800MYP4-F1
#
_cell.length_a   1.000
_cell.length_b   1.000
_cell.length_c   1.000
_cell.angle_alpha   90.00
_cell.angle_beta   90.00
_cell.angle_gamma   90.00
#
_symmetry.space_group_name_H-M   'P 1'
#
loop_
_entity.id
_entity.type
_entity.pdbx_description
1 polymer ?
#
loop_
_entity_poly.entity_id
_entity_poly.type
_entity_poly.pdbx_seq_one_letter_code
_entity_poly.pdbx_strand_id
1 'polypeptide(L)'
;MKSSFESDNSFRELGRIPRSQKQKQESLQKILSGIEEKPKRKKAIFPRFLSAAAVMAACVMFAFIIFSEDSITRGSSSSEMLGNSFISQTTIAFSETEKSFSADGKYTAETATVKDPKWESTARNAINSAIPAEAVIDAKPSYDIQFFLKGKDPVKMKVWNEQGKVYFKLMDSEEIFSVPAAEGAIFMEYLEAIAQSIQNTP
;
A
#
# COMPACT_ATOMS: atom_id res chain seq x y z
N MET A 1 24.37 24.64 47.70
CA MET A 1 23.95 23.96 48.94
C MET A 1 23.16 24.94 49.80
N LYS A 2 21.82 24.94 49.70
CA LYS A 2 20.93 25.89 50.41
C LYS A 2 19.58 25.28 50.82
N SER A 3 19.42 23.95 50.79
CA SER A 3 18.11 23.30 50.93
C SER A 3 17.90 22.48 52.22
N SER A 4 18.88 22.45 53.13
CA SER A 4 18.77 21.69 54.40
C SER A 4 18.43 22.56 55.63
N PHE A 5 18.42 23.89 55.50
CA PHE A 5 18.14 24.80 56.62
C PHE A 5 16.66 25.18 56.79
N GLU A 6 15.83 25.03 55.75
CA GLU A 6 14.39 25.34 55.84
C GLU A 6 13.57 24.24 56.54
N SER A 7 14.01 22.98 56.45
CA SER A 7 13.32 21.86 57.09
C SER A 7 13.43 21.88 58.62
N ASP A 8 14.57 22.30 59.18
CA ASP A 8 14.78 22.28 60.64
C ASP A 8 14.02 23.38 61.37
N ASN A 9 13.76 24.53 60.72
CA ASN A 9 12.93 25.59 61.30
C ASN A 9 11.45 25.22 61.36
N SER A 10 10.97 24.37 60.44
CA SER A 10 9.56 23.97 60.35
C SER A 10 9.12 23.10 61.55
N PHE A 11 10.04 22.33 62.14
CA PHE A 11 9.74 21.52 63.32
C PHE A 11 9.88 22.27 64.64
N ARG A 12 10.62 23.38 64.68
CA ARG A 12 10.79 24.21 65.88
C ARG A 12 9.49 24.92 66.28
N GLU A 13 8.65 25.28 65.31
CA GLU A 13 7.36 25.94 65.57
C GLU A 13 6.32 25.00 66.19
N LEU A 14 6.35 23.70 65.85
CA LEU A 14 5.47 22.68 66.44
C LEU A 14 5.73 22.46 67.93
N GLY A 15 6.93 22.78 68.41
CA GLY A 15 7.30 22.69 69.83
C GLY A 15 6.68 23.77 70.72
N ARG A 16 6.25 24.91 70.14
CA ARG A 16 5.67 26.06 70.86
C ARG A 16 4.18 25.94 71.13
N ILE A 17 3.50 24.95 70.54
CA ILE A 17 2.08 24.71 70.77
C ILE A 17 1.95 24.01 72.14
N PRO A 18 1.21 24.57 73.12
CA PRO A 18 1.02 23.95 74.42
C PRO A 18 0.17 22.69 74.27
N ARG A 19 0.83 21.53 74.21
CA ARG A 19 0.23 20.20 74.17
C ARG A 19 0.83 19.34 75.27
N SER A 20 0.03 18.45 75.85
CA SER A 20 0.53 17.53 76.88
C SER A 20 1.57 16.57 76.27
N GLN A 21 2.51 16.10 77.09
CA GLN A 21 3.52 15.13 76.60
C GLN A 21 2.87 13.85 76.03
N LYS A 22 1.74 13.44 76.60
CA LYS A 22 0.93 12.31 76.12
C LYS A 22 0.46 12.52 74.68
N GLN A 23 -0.07 13.72 74.36
CA GLN A 23 -0.51 14.05 73.00
C GLN A 23 0.64 14.07 71.98
N LYS A 24 1.84 14.46 72.41
CA LYS A 24 3.03 14.45 71.55
C LYS A 24 3.44 13.00 71.22
N GLN A 25 3.42 12.13 72.21
CA GLN A 25 3.77 10.72 72.05
C GLN A 25 2.75 9.96 71.19
N GLU A 26 1.45 10.21 71.38
CA GLU A 26 0.38 9.66 70.54
C GLU A 26 0.49 10.12 69.08
N SER A 27 0.80 11.40 68.84
CA SER A 27 1.00 11.91 67.48
C SER A 27 2.21 11.28 66.80
N LEU A 28 3.32 11.13 67.53
CA LEU A 28 4.52 10.50 67.02
C LEU A 28 4.28 9.03 66.69
N GLN A 29 3.58 8.30 67.55
CA GLN A 29 3.20 6.91 67.31
C GLN A 29 2.29 6.77 66.08
N LYS A 30 1.34 7.69 65.90
CA LYS A 30 0.44 7.72 64.73
C LYS A 30 1.19 8.02 63.42
N ILE A 31 2.21 8.86 63.47
CA ILE A 31 3.07 9.13 62.31
C ILE A 31 3.91 7.90 61.98
N LEU A 32 4.52 7.26 62.99
CA LEU A 32 5.32 6.05 62.78
C LEU A 32 4.48 4.91 62.21
N SER A 33 3.28 4.66 62.75
CA SER A 33 2.37 3.64 62.23
C SER A 33 1.90 3.95 60.80
N GLY A 34 1.69 5.24 60.47
CA GLY A 34 1.32 5.67 59.12
C GLY A 34 2.45 5.58 58.09
N ILE A 35 3.72 5.64 58.52
CA ILE A 35 4.89 5.40 57.65
C ILE A 35 5.08 3.89 57.40
N GLU A 36 4.75 3.07 58.39
CA GLU A 36 4.82 1.60 58.30
C GLU A 36 3.72 1.03 57.40
N GLU A 37 2.52 1.64 57.40
CA GLU A 37 1.45 1.38 56.43
C GLU A 37 1.72 2.05 55.07
N LYS A 38 2.79 1.63 54.38
CA LYS A 38 2.87 1.88 52.94
C LYS A 38 1.67 1.19 52.27
N PRO A 39 0.90 1.88 51.40
CA PRO A 39 -0.14 1.21 50.63
C PRO A 39 0.54 0.10 49.83
N LYS A 40 0.11 -1.14 50.03
CA LYS A 40 0.51 -2.28 49.19
C LYS A 40 0.26 -1.87 47.74
N ARG A 41 1.29 -1.43 47.02
CA ARG A 41 1.22 -1.22 45.57
C ARG A 41 0.71 -2.53 45.01
N LYS A 42 -0.56 -2.55 44.55
CA LYS A 42 -1.10 -3.65 43.79
C LYS A 42 -0.18 -3.78 42.58
N LYS A 43 0.78 -4.71 42.64
CA LYS A 43 1.58 -5.10 41.48
C LYS A 43 0.54 -5.56 40.47
N ALA A 44 0.44 -4.86 39.34
CA ALA A 44 -0.41 -5.27 38.25
C ALA A 44 -0.07 -6.75 37.93
N ILE A 45 -1.03 -7.63 38.19
CA ILE A 45 -0.94 -9.07 37.94
C ILE A 45 -1.24 -9.30 36.46
N PHE A 46 -0.58 -8.55 35.58
CA PHE A 46 -0.51 -8.94 34.19
C PHE A 46 0.80 -9.72 34.02
N PRO A 47 0.74 -11.05 33.82
CA PRO A 47 1.95 -11.84 33.64
C PRO A 47 2.69 -11.31 32.41
N ARG A 48 3.99 -11.01 32.55
CA ARG A 48 4.89 -10.58 31.46
C ARG A 48 4.82 -11.48 30.21
N PHE A 49 4.37 -12.72 30.38
CA PHE A 49 4.15 -13.68 29.30
C PHE A 49 2.98 -13.30 28.39
N LEU A 50 1.91 -12.67 28.91
CA LEU A 50 0.79 -12.16 28.08
C LEU A 50 1.25 -11.00 27.21
N SER A 51 2.11 -10.11 27.71
CA SER A 51 2.70 -9.05 26.89
C SER A 51 3.66 -9.58 25.82
N ALA A 52 4.45 -10.62 26.13
CA ALA A 52 5.36 -11.22 25.16
C ALA A 52 4.60 -11.97 24.05
N ALA A 53 3.55 -12.72 24.41
CA ALA A 53 2.69 -13.40 23.45
C ALA A 53 1.92 -12.42 22.56
N ALA A 54 1.41 -11.32 23.14
CA ALA A 54 0.73 -10.27 22.37
C ALA A 54 1.68 -9.57 21.38
N VAL A 55 2.93 -9.28 21.78
CA VAL A 55 3.93 -8.69 20.89
C VAL A 55 4.32 -9.66 19.78
N MET A 56 4.53 -10.94 20.10
CA MET A 56 4.82 -11.97 19.07
C MET A 56 3.65 -12.14 18.10
N ALA A 57 2.41 -12.16 18.59
CA ALA A 57 1.22 -12.22 17.75
C ALA A 57 1.09 -10.98 16.85
N ALA A 58 1.39 -9.79 17.38
CA ALA A 58 1.39 -8.55 16.60
C ALA A 58 2.48 -8.57 15.52
N CYS A 59 3.69 -9.02 15.82
CA CYS A 59 4.78 -9.16 14.84
C CYS A 59 4.44 -10.20 13.77
N VAL A 60 3.82 -11.33 14.14
CA VAL A 60 3.38 -12.34 13.18
C VAL A 60 2.26 -11.79 12.30
N MET A 61 1.29 -11.05 12.84
CA MET A 61 0.26 -10.39 12.04
C MET A 61 0.86 -9.34 11.10
N PHE A 62 1.83 -8.55 11.56
CA PHE A 62 2.51 -7.56 10.73
C PHE A 62 3.32 -8.20 9.61
N ALA A 63 4.06 -9.28 9.91
CA ALA A 63 4.75 -10.07 8.91
C ALA A 63 3.75 -10.71 7.94
N PHE A 64 2.62 -11.23 8.43
CA PHE A 64 1.58 -11.79 7.57
C PHE A 64 0.96 -10.71 6.68
N ILE A 65 0.75 -9.49 7.16
CA ILE A 65 0.28 -8.36 6.35
C ILE A 65 1.31 -8.01 5.27
N ILE A 66 2.59 -7.82 5.63
CA ILE A 66 3.64 -7.49 4.66
C ILE A 66 3.83 -8.60 3.61
N PHE A 67 3.90 -9.87 4.04
CA PHE A 67 4.05 -11.00 3.12
C PHE A 67 2.76 -11.33 2.37
N SER A 68 1.57 -10.99 2.90
CA SER A 68 0.32 -11.09 2.14
C SER A 68 0.17 -9.95 1.16
N GLU A 69 0.69 -8.76 1.46
CA GLU A 69 0.72 -7.65 0.52
C GLU A 69 1.69 -7.97 -0.63
N ASP A 70 2.85 -8.56 -0.33
CA ASP A 70 3.75 -9.15 -1.32
C ASP A 70 3.13 -10.34 -2.08
N SER A 71 2.26 -11.18 -1.47
CA SER A 71 1.64 -12.31 -2.19
C SER A 71 0.35 -11.93 -2.95
N ILE A 72 -0.36 -10.89 -2.52
CA ILE A 72 -1.47 -10.27 -3.25
C ILE A 72 -0.92 -9.54 -4.48
N THR A 73 0.28 -8.95 -4.39
CA THR A 73 0.97 -8.33 -5.53
C THR A 73 1.72 -9.34 -6.40
N ARG A 74 2.23 -10.44 -5.83
CA ARG A 74 3.03 -11.48 -6.53
C ARG A 74 2.28 -12.78 -6.83
N GLY A 75 0.95 -12.74 -6.77
CA GLY A 75 0.10 -13.92 -6.84
C GLY A 75 -1.19 -13.71 -7.61
N SER A 76 -1.15 -12.95 -8.71
CA SER A 76 -2.13 -13.14 -9.79
C SER A 76 -1.44 -13.92 -10.89
N SER A 77 -1.43 -15.24 -10.73
CA SER A 77 -1.13 -16.18 -11.80
C SER A 77 -1.95 -15.78 -13.03
N SER A 78 -1.29 -15.16 -14.02
CA SER A 78 -1.50 -15.09 -15.48
C SER A 78 -2.89 -15.36 -16.13
N SER A 79 -3.96 -15.52 -15.37
CA SER A 79 -5.19 -16.16 -15.83
C SER A 79 -6.29 -15.16 -16.09
N GLU A 80 -6.26 -13.96 -15.47
CA GLU A 80 -7.35 -12.99 -15.61
C GLU A 80 -6.89 -11.52 -15.42
N MET A 81 -5.87 -11.06 -16.15
CA MET A 81 -5.48 -9.63 -16.11
C MET A 81 -6.65 -8.70 -16.47
N LEU A 82 -7.39 -9.03 -17.53
CA LEU A 82 -8.71 -8.46 -17.78
C LEU A 82 -9.83 -9.39 -17.28
N GLY A 83 -9.54 -10.69 -17.24
CA GLY A 83 -10.50 -11.74 -16.91
C GLY A 83 -11.71 -11.73 -17.84
N ASN A 84 -12.87 -12.04 -17.28
CA ASN A 84 -14.17 -11.92 -17.98
C ASN A 84 -14.86 -10.56 -17.78
N SER A 85 -14.14 -9.54 -17.31
CA SER A 85 -14.69 -8.21 -17.05
C SER A 85 -15.04 -7.51 -18.36
N PHE A 86 -16.26 -6.97 -18.48
CA PHE A 86 -16.69 -6.23 -19.68
C PHE A 86 -15.86 -4.96 -19.87
N ILE A 87 -15.25 -4.79 -21.04
CA ILE A 87 -14.51 -3.57 -21.40
C ILE A 87 -15.54 -2.57 -21.94
N SER A 88 -15.84 -1.53 -21.16
CA SER A 88 -16.82 -0.51 -21.54
C SER A 88 -16.26 0.49 -22.56
N GLN A 89 -14.97 0.77 -22.47
CA GLN A 89 -14.25 1.72 -23.31
C GLN A 89 -12.76 1.41 -23.25
N THR A 90 -12.06 1.61 -24.35
CA THR A 90 -10.59 1.62 -24.36
C THR A 90 -10.09 2.96 -24.87
N THR A 91 -9.08 3.51 -24.22
CA THR A 91 -8.34 4.66 -24.72
C THR A 91 -6.95 4.21 -25.14
N ILE A 92 -6.54 4.57 -26.34
CA ILE A 92 -5.26 4.20 -26.96
C ILE A 92 -4.55 5.49 -27.37
N ALA A 93 -3.26 5.58 -27.06
CA ALA A 93 -2.39 6.68 -27.47
C ALA A 93 -1.05 6.13 -27.95
N PHE A 94 -0.35 6.89 -28.79
CA PHE A 94 1.07 6.63 -29.03
C PHE A 94 1.85 6.88 -27.75
N SER A 95 2.81 6.02 -27.42
CA SER A 95 3.54 6.18 -26.17
C SER A 95 4.63 7.24 -26.30
N GLU A 96 4.61 8.22 -25.41
CA GLU A 96 5.64 9.26 -25.35
C GLU A 96 6.75 8.98 -24.37
N THR A 97 6.46 8.22 -23.31
CA THR A 97 7.36 8.02 -22.18
C THR A 97 7.34 6.56 -21.74
N GLU A 98 8.46 6.08 -21.20
CA GLU A 98 8.56 4.70 -20.70
C GLU A 98 7.88 4.50 -19.36
N LYS A 99 7.88 5.53 -18.49
CA LYS A 99 7.54 5.39 -17.06
C LYS A 99 6.17 5.88 -16.66
N SER A 100 5.51 6.69 -17.50
CA SER A 100 4.21 7.27 -17.16
C SER A 100 3.17 6.94 -18.22
N PHE A 101 1.97 6.67 -17.75
CA PHE A 101 0.78 6.56 -18.58
C PHE A 101 0.01 7.89 -18.48
N SER A 102 -0.27 8.52 -19.61
CA SER A 102 -0.90 9.85 -19.63
C SER A 102 -2.09 9.91 -20.59
N ALA A 103 -3.21 9.27 -20.23
CA ALA A 103 -4.48 9.49 -20.94
C ALA A 103 -5.43 10.50 -20.23
N ASP A 104 -5.05 10.99 -19.04
CA ASP A 104 -5.89 11.88 -18.26
C ASP A 104 -5.52 13.37 -18.49
N GLY A 105 -6.14 13.98 -19.51
CA GLY A 105 -6.61 15.37 -19.42
C GLY A 105 -5.70 16.53 -19.85
N LYS A 106 -4.50 16.30 -20.39
CA LYS A 106 -3.67 17.38 -21.01
C LYS A 106 -3.02 16.99 -22.35
N TYR A 107 -3.48 15.93 -22.99
CA TYR A 107 -3.02 15.59 -24.34
C TYR A 107 -4.02 16.08 -25.38
N THR A 108 -3.62 17.13 -26.08
CA THR A 108 -4.28 17.63 -27.27
C THR A 108 -4.07 16.65 -28.41
N ALA A 109 -5.17 16.21 -29.05
CA ALA A 109 -5.27 15.57 -30.36
C ALA A 109 -4.87 14.09 -30.58
N GLU A 110 -4.07 13.42 -29.75
CA GLU A 110 -3.47 12.11 -30.14
C GLU A 110 -3.99 10.84 -29.45
N THR A 111 -5.25 10.82 -29.00
CA THR A 111 -5.83 9.61 -28.36
C THR A 111 -7.06 9.09 -29.11
N ALA A 112 -7.12 7.79 -29.42
CA ALA A 112 -8.32 7.14 -29.91
C ALA A 112 -9.12 6.56 -28.74
N THR A 113 -10.43 6.80 -28.75
CA THR A 113 -11.37 6.10 -27.88
C THR A 113 -12.11 5.04 -28.70
N VAL A 114 -12.03 3.79 -28.27
CA VAL A 114 -12.64 2.65 -28.95
C VAL A 114 -13.73 2.02 -28.10
N LYS A 115 -14.89 1.80 -28.74
CA LYS A 115 -16.07 1.10 -28.22
C LYS A 115 -16.55 0.10 -29.27
N ASP A 116 -15.72 -0.90 -29.53
CA ASP A 116 -15.98 -1.94 -30.53
C ASP A 116 -15.92 -3.34 -29.87
N PRO A 117 -16.98 -4.16 -29.96
CA PRO A 117 -16.97 -5.54 -29.46
C PRO A 117 -15.88 -6.43 -30.08
N LYS A 118 -15.51 -6.20 -31.35
CA LYS A 118 -14.42 -6.94 -31.99
C LYS A 118 -13.09 -6.62 -31.34
N TRP A 119 -12.82 -5.33 -31.11
CA TRP A 119 -11.67 -4.88 -30.36
C TRP A 119 -11.65 -5.47 -28.95
N GLU A 120 -12.77 -5.41 -28.23
CA GLU A 120 -12.89 -5.97 -26.88
C GLU A 120 -12.47 -7.45 -26.83
N SER A 121 -13.02 -8.28 -27.72
CA SER A 121 -12.68 -9.71 -27.77
C SER A 121 -11.22 -9.95 -28.14
N THR A 122 -10.68 -9.18 -29.09
CA THR A 122 -9.29 -9.28 -29.54
C THR A 122 -8.32 -8.91 -28.42
N ALA A 123 -8.53 -7.75 -27.79
CA ALA A 123 -7.70 -7.29 -26.68
C ALA A 123 -7.74 -8.26 -25.49
N ARG A 124 -8.94 -8.76 -25.15
CA ARG A 124 -9.10 -9.76 -24.10
C ARG A 124 -8.34 -11.04 -24.40
N ASN A 125 -8.47 -11.58 -25.62
CA ASN A 125 -7.78 -12.81 -26.00
C ASN A 125 -6.26 -12.64 -25.97
N ALA A 126 -5.74 -11.52 -26.49
CA ALA A 126 -4.32 -11.23 -26.48
C ALA A 126 -3.75 -11.09 -25.06
N ILE A 127 -4.44 -10.33 -24.19
CA ILE A 127 -3.95 -10.07 -22.84
C ILE A 127 -4.08 -11.32 -21.94
N ASN A 128 -5.20 -12.06 -22.03
CA ASN A 128 -5.40 -13.26 -21.21
C ASN A 128 -4.57 -14.47 -21.69
N SER A 129 -4.10 -14.48 -22.95
CA SER A 129 -3.20 -15.53 -23.46
C SER A 129 -1.72 -15.24 -23.20
N ALA A 130 -1.41 -14.05 -22.68
CA ALA A 130 -0.04 -13.63 -22.48
C ALA A 130 0.63 -14.39 -21.34
N ILE A 131 1.91 -14.66 -21.53
CA ILE A 131 2.75 -15.37 -20.57
C ILE A 131 3.84 -14.44 -20.05
N PRO A 132 4.23 -14.55 -18.76
CA PRO A 132 5.36 -13.80 -18.23
C PRO A 132 6.62 -14.03 -19.08
N ALA A 133 7.37 -12.97 -19.33
CA ALA A 133 8.58 -12.99 -20.13
C ALA A 133 9.72 -12.29 -19.39
N GLU A 134 10.88 -12.95 -19.32
CA GLU A 134 12.13 -12.37 -18.81
C GLU A 134 12.83 -11.55 -19.91
N ALA A 135 12.07 -10.66 -20.56
CA ALA A 135 12.59 -9.80 -21.62
C ALA A 135 13.05 -8.46 -21.03
N VAL A 136 14.28 -8.05 -21.35
CA VAL A 136 14.72 -6.66 -21.17
C VAL A 136 14.41 -5.93 -22.46
N ILE A 137 13.42 -5.04 -22.43
CA ILE A 137 13.01 -4.27 -23.61
C ILE A 137 13.72 -2.92 -23.54
N ASP A 138 14.77 -2.76 -24.34
CA ASP A 138 15.55 -1.51 -24.44
C ASP A 138 14.87 -0.49 -25.38
N ALA A 139 13.78 -0.88 -26.03
CA ALA A 139 13.01 -0.03 -26.93
C ALA A 139 11.97 0.81 -26.17
N LYS A 140 11.68 1.99 -26.71
CA LYS A 140 10.56 2.81 -26.26
C LYS A 140 9.23 2.06 -26.51
N PRO A 141 8.27 2.11 -25.58
CA PRO A 141 6.91 1.60 -25.83
C PRO A 141 6.31 2.23 -27.09
N SER A 142 5.53 1.44 -27.80
CA SER A 142 4.82 1.87 -29.00
C SER A 142 3.49 2.53 -28.65
N TYR A 143 2.75 1.96 -27.68
CA TYR A 143 1.41 2.41 -27.32
C TYR A 143 1.18 2.44 -25.81
N ASP A 144 0.35 3.39 -25.39
CA ASP A 144 -0.26 3.47 -24.07
C ASP A 144 -1.73 3.11 -24.20
N ILE A 145 -2.18 2.11 -23.43
CA ILE A 145 -3.58 1.64 -23.46
C ILE A 145 -4.21 1.69 -22.06
N GLN A 146 -5.42 2.23 -21.97
CA GLN A 146 -6.27 2.16 -20.77
C GLN A 146 -7.60 1.50 -21.09
N PHE A 147 -7.87 0.40 -20.38
CA PHE A 147 -9.13 -0.31 -20.42
C PHE A 147 -10.01 0.15 -19.27
N PHE A 148 -11.17 0.71 -19.60
CA PHE A 148 -12.22 0.98 -18.63
C PHE A 148 -13.07 -0.27 -18.50
N LEU A 149 -13.09 -0.85 -17.30
CA LEU A 149 -13.81 -2.06 -16.98
C LEU A 149 -15.11 -1.73 -16.25
N LYS A 150 -16.19 -2.46 -16.52
CA LYS A 150 -17.45 -2.25 -15.82
C LYS A 150 -17.35 -2.77 -14.38
N GLY A 151 -17.43 -1.87 -13.40
CA GLY A 151 -17.43 -2.21 -11.97
C GLY A 151 -16.05 -2.58 -11.40
N LYS A 152 -14.97 -2.22 -12.09
CA LYS A 152 -13.58 -2.38 -11.66
C LYS A 152 -12.78 -1.13 -12.00
N ASP A 153 -11.62 -0.99 -11.37
CA ASP A 153 -10.70 0.10 -11.68
C ASP A 153 -10.14 -0.04 -13.11
N PRO A 154 -9.81 1.09 -13.77
CA PRO A 154 -9.23 1.04 -15.10
C PRO A 154 -7.85 0.36 -15.09
N VAL A 155 -7.61 -0.52 -16.07
CA VAL A 155 -6.31 -1.17 -16.26
C VAL A 155 -5.50 -0.36 -17.25
N LYS A 156 -4.32 0.11 -16.83
CA LYS A 156 -3.39 0.91 -17.64
C LYS A 156 -2.18 0.05 -18.01
N MET A 157 -1.79 0.05 -19.27
CA MET A 157 -0.64 -0.73 -19.75
C MET A 157 0.14 -0.03 -20.85
N LYS A 158 1.39 -0.46 -21.00
CA LYS A 158 2.29 -0.10 -22.10
C LYS A 158 2.51 -1.30 -23.00
N VAL A 159 2.60 -1.07 -24.30
CA VAL A 159 2.77 -2.09 -25.32
C VAL A 159 4.00 -1.81 -26.17
N TRP A 160 4.78 -2.84 -26.45
CA TRP A 160 5.93 -2.83 -27.33
C TRP A 160 5.72 -3.82 -28.48
N ASN A 161 6.14 -3.42 -29.67
CA ASN A 161 6.28 -4.32 -30.81
C ASN A 161 7.75 -4.36 -31.22
N GLU A 162 8.44 -5.45 -30.87
CA GLU A 162 9.86 -5.64 -31.17
C GLU A 162 10.05 -6.91 -31.99
N GLN A 163 10.61 -6.75 -33.20
CA GLN A 163 10.90 -7.87 -34.12
C GLN A 163 9.69 -8.78 -34.38
N GLY A 164 8.48 -8.21 -34.42
CA GLY A 164 7.22 -8.95 -34.63
C GLY A 164 6.72 -9.70 -33.38
N LYS A 165 7.34 -9.49 -32.22
CA LYS A 165 6.85 -9.97 -30.94
C LYS A 165 6.20 -8.84 -30.17
N VAL A 166 5.07 -9.15 -29.56
CA VAL A 166 4.28 -8.19 -28.80
C VAL A 166 4.52 -8.43 -27.33
N TYR A 167 4.93 -7.36 -26.66
CA TYR A 167 5.10 -7.36 -25.22
C TYR A 167 4.22 -6.30 -24.60
N PHE A 168 3.78 -6.52 -23.37
CA PHE A 168 3.15 -5.49 -22.58
C PHE A 168 3.56 -5.56 -21.12
N LYS A 169 3.34 -4.44 -20.44
CA LYS A 169 3.57 -4.28 -19.01
C LYS A 169 2.42 -3.46 -18.44
N LEU A 170 1.85 -3.91 -17.33
CA LEU A 170 0.87 -3.11 -16.60
C LEU A 170 1.57 -1.98 -15.85
N MET A 171 0.91 -0.83 -15.70
CA MET A 171 1.52 0.32 -15.03
C MET A 171 1.68 0.14 -13.52
N ASP A 172 0.94 -0.78 -12.92
CA ASP A 172 0.97 -1.16 -11.51
C ASP A 172 1.84 -2.39 -11.23
N SER A 173 2.50 -2.94 -12.24
CA SER A 173 3.36 -4.13 -12.13
C SER A 173 4.72 -3.90 -12.78
N GLU A 174 5.75 -4.55 -12.24
CA GLU A 174 7.07 -4.59 -12.86
C GLU A 174 7.21 -5.73 -13.89
N GLU A 175 6.25 -6.66 -13.91
CA GLU A 175 6.28 -7.84 -14.78
C GLU A 175 6.00 -7.51 -16.25
N ILE A 176 6.81 -8.10 -17.13
CA ILE A 176 6.64 -8.01 -18.58
C ILE A 176 6.01 -9.30 -19.07
N PHE A 177 5.05 -9.17 -19.97
CA PHE A 177 4.32 -10.28 -20.58
C PHE A 177 4.59 -10.30 -22.07
N SER A 178 4.73 -11.49 -22.65
CA SER A 178 4.74 -11.69 -24.10
C SER A 178 3.42 -12.29 -24.55
N VAL A 179 2.86 -11.74 -25.61
CA VAL A 179 1.66 -12.29 -26.26
C VAL A 179 2.09 -13.35 -27.27
N PRO A 180 1.41 -14.51 -27.35
CA PRO A 180 1.68 -15.49 -28.39
C PRO A 180 1.52 -14.88 -29.79
N ALA A 181 2.30 -15.37 -30.76
CA ALA A 181 2.47 -14.68 -32.04
C ALA A 181 1.17 -14.50 -32.85
N ALA A 182 0.25 -15.47 -32.79
CA ALA A 182 -1.01 -15.41 -33.56
C ALA A 182 -1.93 -14.32 -33.00
N GLU A 183 -2.12 -14.30 -31.69
CA GLU A 183 -2.94 -13.32 -30.96
C GLU A 183 -2.28 -11.93 -31.01
N GLY A 184 -0.96 -11.87 -30.89
CA GLY A 184 -0.18 -10.65 -30.95
C GLY A 184 -0.28 -9.95 -32.31
N ALA A 185 -0.22 -10.71 -33.41
CA ALA A 185 -0.36 -10.15 -34.76
C ALA A 185 -1.73 -9.48 -34.96
N ILE A 186 -2.82 -10.16 -34.58
CA ILE A 186 -4.18 -9.63 -34.71
C ILE A 186 -4.37 -8.41 -33.80
N PHE A 187 -3.83 -8.47 -32.58
CA PHE A 187 -3.90 -7.37 -31.63
C PHE A 187 -3.20 -6.10 -32.16
N MET A 188 -2.00 -6.26 -32.72
CA MET A 188 -1.24 -5.15 -33.30
C MET A 188 -1.90 -4.61 -34.56
N GLU A 189 -2.45 -5.45 -35.43
CA GLU A 189 -3.18 -5.02 -36.62
C GLU A 189 -4.35 -4.09 -36.26
N TYR A 190 -5.14 -4.47 -35.25
CA TYR A 190 -6.23 -3.62 -34.77
C TYR A 190 -5.70 -2.33 -34.13
N LEU A 191 -4.65 -2.41 -33.31
CA LEU A 191 -4.04 -1.23 -32.70
C LEU A 191 -3.54 -0.23 -33.74
N GLU A 192 -2.86 -0.72 -34.78
CA GLU A 192 -2.36 0.11 -35.87
C GLU A 192 -3.50 0.74 -36.67
N ALA A 193 -4.57 -0.01 -36.96
CA ALA A 193 -5.76 0.53 -37.62
C ALA A 193 -6.43 1.64 -36.78
N ILE A 194 -6.53 1.42 -35.46
CA ILE A 194 -7.05 2.43 -34.53
C ILE A 194 -6.12 3.65 -34.49
N ALA A 195 -4.81 3.43 -34.43
CA ALA A 195 -3.81 4.49 -34.37
C ALA A 195 -3.76 5.33 -35.66
N GLN A 196 -4.00 4.73 -36.82
CA GLN A 196 -4.17 5.46 -38.08
C GLN A 196 -5.39 6.39 -38.05
N SER A 197 -6.46 6.03 -37.33
CA SER A 197 -7.61 6.93 -37.16
C SER A 197 -7.26 8.19 -36.36
N ILE A 198 -6.28 8.11 -35.45
CA ILE A 198 -5.78 9.25 -34.67
C ILE A 198 -5.09 10.25 -35.61
N GLN A 199 -4.19 9.76 -36.47
CA GLN A 199 -3.40 10.61 -37.38
C GLN A 199 -4.24 11.31 -38.46
N ASN A 200 -5.41 10.76 -38.81
CA ASN A 200 -6.28 11.30 -39.86
C ASN A 200 -7.38 12.24 -39.33
N THR A 201 -7.37 12.57 -38.04
CA THR A 201 -8.32 13.53 -37.45
C THR A 201 -7.71 14.94 -37.51
N PRO A 202 -8.31 15.89 -38.26
CA PRO A 202 -7.74 17.22 -38.51
C PRO A 202 -7.76 18.17 -37.29
#